data_AF-A0A1M7LD57-F1
#
_entry.id   AF-A0A1M7LD57-F1
#
_cell.length_a   1.000
_cell.length_b   1.000
_cell.length_c   1.000
_cell.angle_alpha   90.00
_cell.angle_beta   90.00
_cell.angle_gamma   90.00
#
_symmetry.space_group_name_H-M   'P 1'
#
loop_
_entity.id
_entity.type
_entity.pdbx_description
1 polymer ?
#
loop_
_entity_poly.entity_id
_entity_poly.type
_entity_poly.pdbx_seq_one_letter_code
_entity_poly.pdbx_strand_id
1 'polypeptide(L)'
;MEFLKCILILCPGILASELYRIMKKEKFSWFKTVKTTVIFMYIITFFNFIILYARGWGAFNFDVLTIQFIIKYIITSIILAIISPLLVVWVEFYKKKKIRV
;
A
#
# COMPACT_ATOMS: atom_id res chain seq x y z
N MET A 1 5.19 7.04 20.27
CA MET A 1 4.03 6.42 19.59
C MET A 1 3.77 7.00 18.21
N GLU A 2 3.79 8.32 18.03
CA GLU A 2 3.49 8.96 16.73
C GLU A 2 4.50 8.63 15.63
N PHE A 3 5.79 8.61 15.96
CA PHE A 3 6.86 8.23 15.01
C PHE A 3 6.68 6.80 14.46
N LEU A 4 6.28 5.86 15.32
CA LEU A 4 6.02 4.48 14.93
C LEU A 4 4.81 4.40 13.98
N LYS A 5 3.75 5.16 14.25
CA LYS A 5 2.58 5.28 13.37
C LYS A 5 2.99 5.85 12.00
N CYS A 6 3.84 6.86 11.95
CA CYS A 6 4.37 7.40 10.68
C CYS A 6 5.15 6.35 9.89
N ILE A 7 6.06 5.60 10.53
CA ILE A 7 6.84 4.54 9.86
C ILE A 7 5.92 3.44 9.32
N LEU A 8 4.92 3.02 10.11
CA LEU A 8 3.98 1.98 9.72
C LEU A 8 3.18 2.31 8.47
N ILE A 9 2.95 3.61 8.21
CA ILE A 9 2.20 4.06 7.04
C ILE A 9 3.15 4.35 5.87
N LEU A 10 4.28 5.01 6.12
CA LEU A 10 5.22 5.43 5.09
C LEU A 10 6.00 4.26 4.47
N CYS A 11 6.51 3.35 5.29
CA CYS A 11 7.36 2.24 4.85
C CYS A 11 6.71 1.35 3.77
N PRO A 12 5.48 0.83 3.96
CA PRO A 12 4.85 0.00 2.93
C PRO A 12 4.51 0.78 1.65
N GLY A 13 4.20 2.08 1.74
CA GLY A 13 3.97 2.93 0.57
C GLY A 13 5.24 3.15 -0.26
N ILE A 14 6.38 3.38 0.41
CA ILE A 14 7.69 3.52 -0.25
C ILE A 14 8.09 2.19 -0.91
N LEU A 15 7.96 1.07 -0.20
CA LEU A 15 8.24 -0.26 -0.72
C LEU A 15 7.40 -0.57 -1.97
N ALA A 16 6.10 -0.30 -1.93
CA ALA A 16 5.21 -0.51 -3.08
C ALA A 16 5.59 0.37 -4.28
N SER A 17 5.93 1.64 -4.04
CA SER A 17 6.37 2.55 -5.09
C SER A 17 7.70 2.14 -5.73
N GLU A 18 8.68 1.71 -4.92
CA GLU A 18 9.95 1.20 -5.42
C GLU A 18 9.75 -0.08 -6.24
N LEU A 19 8.93 -1.02 -5.75
CA LEU A 19 8.61 -2.25 -6.46
C LEU A 19 7.93 -1.96 -7.81
N TYR A 20 6.95 -1.04 -7.83
CA TYR A 20 6.31 -0.58 -9.06
C TYR A 20 7.32 0.01 -10.06
N ARG A 21 8.25 0.84 -9.58
CA ARG A 21 9.30 1.43 -10.42
C ARG A 21 10.19 0.36 -11.05
N ILE A 22 10.61 -0.65 -10.26
CA ILE A 22 11.41 -1.79 -10.73
C ILE A 22 10.63 -2.57 -11.80
N MET A 23 9.36 -2.86 -11.56
CA MET A 23 8.51 -3.60 -12.50
C MET A 23 8.33 -2.86 -13.84
N LYS A 24 8.17 -1.53 -13.79
CA LYS A 24 8.04 -0.70 -15.00
C LYS A 24 9.35 -0.39 -15.70
N LYS A 25 10.51 -0.72 -15.12
CA LYS A 25 11.84 -0.33 -15.63
C LYS A 25 11.93 1.18 -15.91
N GLU A 26 11.26 1.99 -15.10
CA GLU A 26 11.24 3.45 -15.27
C GLU A 26 12.50 4.10 -14.67
N LYS A 27 13.00 5.16 -15.32
CA LYS A 27 14.07 6.00 -14.75
C LYS A 27 13.59 6.68 -13.48
N PHE A 28 14.47 6.80 -12.50
CA PHE A 28 14.17 7.47 -11.24
C PHE A 28 13.78 8.93 -11.48
N SER A 29 12.64 9.33 -10.91
CA SER A 29 12.17 10.71 -10.94
C SER A 29 11.50 11.01 -9.60
N TRP A 30 12.04 11.99 -8.88
CA TRP A 30 11.59 12.34 -7.52
C TRP A 30 10.09 12.64 -7.45
N PHE A 31 9.58 13.47 -8.37
CA PHE A 31 8.16 13.82 -8.43
C PHE A 31 7.27 12.62 -8.69
N LYS A 32 7.68 11.71 -9.59
CA LYS A 32 6.93 10.48 -9.87
C LYS A 32 6.92 9.57 -8.67
N THR A 33 8.08 9.32 -8.05
CA THR A 33 8.22 8.44 -6.89
C THR A 33 7.37 8.93 -5.72
N VAL A 34 7.36 10.23 -5.41
CA VAL A 34 6.51 10.79 -4.35
C VAL A 34 5.04 10.58 -4.67
N LYS A 35 4.62 10.89 -5.91
CA LYS A 35 3.24 10.70 -6.33
C LYS A 35 2.79 9.25 -6.23
N THR A 36 3.57 8.29 -6.74
CA THR A 36 3.24 6.86 -6.63
C THR A 36 3.27 6.38 -5.18
N THR A 37 4.20 6.85 -4.37
CA THR A 37 4.26 6.53 -2.93
C THR A 37 2.98 6.96 -2.23
N VAL A 38 2.52 8.20 -2.44
CA VAL A 38 1.27 8.70 -1.84
C VAL A 38 0.06 7.88 -2.31
N ILE A 39 0.01 7.50 -3.58
CA ILE A 39 -1.08 6.67 -4.13
C ILE A 39 -1.08 5.28 -3.48
N PHE A 40 0.07 4.60 -3.43
CA PHE A 40 0.15 3.27 -2.81
C PHE A 40 -0.09 3.32 -1.31
N MET A 41 0.41 4.35 -0.62
CA MET A 41 0.11 4.59 0.79
C MET A 41 -1.39 4.71 1.02
N TYR A 42 -2.09 5.52 0.22
CA TYR A 42 -3.55 5.64 0.31
C TYR A 42 -4.25 4.30 0.07
N ILE A 43 -3.88 3.56 -0.97
CA ILE A 43 -4.46 2.25 -1.30
C ILE A 43 -4.26 1.26 -0.14
N ILE A 44 -3.04 1.13 0.36
CA ILE A 44 -2.69 0.20 1.45
C ILE A 44 -3.45 0.57 2.72
N THR A 45 -3.46 1.85 3.09
CA THR A 45 -4.21 2.35 4.26
C THR A 45 -5.71 2.11 4.10
N PHE A 46 -6.28 2.37 2.93
CA PHE A 46 -7.70 2.15 2.65
C PHE A 46 -8.09 0.67 2.79
N PHE A 47 -7.31 -0.24 2.19
CA PHE A 47 -7.55 -1.68 2.34
C PHE A 47 -7.36 -2.16 3.78
N ASN A 48 -6.37 -1.64 4.50
CA ASN A 48 -6.23 -1.92 5.92
C ASN A 48 -7.48 -1.48 6.68
N PHE A 49 -8.03 -0.28 6.44
CA PHE A 49 -9.29 0.17 7.06
C PHE A 49 -10.47 -0.74 6.72
N ILE A 50 -10.59 -1.23 5.48
CA ILE A 50 -11.62 -2.19 5.10
C ILE A 50 -11.46 -3.50 5.88
N ILE A 51 -10.24 -4.04 5.97
CA ILE A 51 -9.97 -5.29 6.70
C ILE A 51 -10.31 -5.13 8.18
N LEU A 52 -10.00 -3.98 8.75
CA LEU A 52 -10.33 -3.62 10.13
C LEU A 52 -11.85 -3.59 10.32
N TYR A 53 -12.57 -2.87 9.46
CA TYR A 53 -14.02 -2.78 9.51
C TYR A 53 -14.69 -4.16 9.34
N ALA A 54 -14.26 -4.94 8.35
CA ALA A 54 -14.79 -6.27 8.05
C ALA A 54 -14.58 -7.29 9.19
N ARG A 55 -13.53 -7.12 10.01
CA ARG A 55 -13.29 -7.96 11.20
C ARG A 55 -14.13 -7.57 12.42
N GLY A 56 -15.09 -6.66 12.27
CA GLY A 56 -15.94 -6.20 13.36
C GLY A 56 -15.22 -5.26 14.32
N TRP A 57 -14.05 -4.74 13.94
CA TRP A 57 -13.29 -3.77 14.73
C TRP A 57 -13.79 -2.34 14.47
N GLY A 58 -15.08 -2.14 14.23
CA GLY A 58 -15.67 -0.81 14.02
C GLY A 58 -15.54 0.11 15.25
N ALA A 59 -15.39 -0.49 16.45
CA ALA A 59 -15.15 0.19 17.72
C ALA A 59 -13.66 0.17 18.13
N PHE A 60 -12.72 0.23 17.18
CA PHE A 60 -11.30 0.19 17.49
C PHE A 60 -10.80 1.54 18.03
N ASN A 61 -10.35 1.56 19.28
CA ASN A 61 -9.63 2.70 19.84
C ASN A 61 -8.19 2.69 19.33
N PHE A 62 -7.86 3.63 18.43
CA PHE A 62 -6.50 3.86 17.92
C PHE A 62 -5.50 4.36 18.99
N ASP A 63 -6.00 4.68 20.19
CA ASP A 63 -5.20 5.02 21.36
C ASP A 63 -4.58 3.79 22.03
N VAL A 64 -5.22 2.62 21.92
CA VAL A 64 -4.73 1.36 22.50
C VAL A 64 -4.21 0.47 21.38
N LEU A 65 -3.12 0.91 20.73
CA LEU A 65 -2.37 0.09 19.76
C LEU A 65 -1.74 -1.11 20.48
N THR A 66 -2.47 -2.22 20.54
CA THR A 66 -1.93 -3.48 21.03
C THR A 66 -0.85 -4.01 20.09
N ILE A 67 0.20 -4.63 20.64
CA ILE A 67 1.30 -5.21 19.85
C ILE A 67 0.78 -6.21 18.81
N GLN A 68 -0.26 -6.97 19.17
CA GLN A 68 -0.93 -7.91 18.26
C GLN A 68 -1.56 -7.22 17.04
N PHE A 69 -2.08 -6.00 17.21
CA PHE A 69 -2.59 -5.19 16.11
C PHE A 69 -1.46 -4.73 15.20
N ILE A 70 -0.37 -4.22 15.78
CA ILE A 70 0.79 -3.74 15.01
C ILE A 70 1.35 -4.87 14.13
N ILE A 71 1.51 -6.07 14.68
CA ILE A 71 2.00 -7.23 13.93
C ILE A 71 1.04 -7.58 12.78
N LYS A 72 -0.28 -7.67 13.05
CA LYS A 72 -1.27 -7.97 12.02
C LYS A 72 -1.29 -6.90 10.92
N TYR A 73 -1.22 -5.63 11.30
CA TYR A 73 -1.20 -4.49 10.39
C TYR A 73 0.06 -4.45 9.53
N ILE A 74 1.25 -4.75 10.09
CA ILE A 74 2.50 -4.84 9.33
C ILE A 74 2.38 -5.95 8.28
N ILE A 75 1.92 -7.13 8.69
CA ILE A 75 1.79 -8.28 7.77
C ILE A 75 0.83 -7.95 6.63
N THR A 76 -0.36 -7.42 6.93
CA THR A 76 -1.31 -7.03 5.88
C THR A 76 -0.76 -5.92 4.99
N SER A 77 -0.05 -4.94 5.56
CA SER A 77 0.56 -3.85 4.81
C SER A 77 1.66 -4.33 3.86
N ILE A 78 2.50 -5.29 4.27
CA ILE A 78 3.53 -5.89 3.42
C ILE A 78 2.88 -6.67 2.26
N ILE A 79 1.88 -7.48 2.56
CA ILE A 79 1.14 -8.24 1.54
C ILE A 79 0.52 -7.28 0.52
N LEU A 80 -0.14 -6.21 0.99
CA LEU A 80 -0.73 -5.18 0.12
C LEU A 80 0.34 -4.39 -0.65
N ALA A 81 1.51 -4.13 -0.06
CA ALA A 81 2.61 -3.45 -0.72
C ALA A 81 3.19 -4.25 -1.89
N ILE A 82 3.09 -5.59 -1.86
CA ILE A 82 3.49 -6.46 -2.97
C ILE A 82 2.34 -6.59 -3.98
N ILE A 83 1.11 -6.85 -3.52
CA ILE A 83 -0.02 -7.12 -4.41
C ILE A 83 -0.45 -5.87 -5.18
N SER A 84 -0.47 -4.69 -4.53
CA SER A 84 -0.96 -3.45 -5.16
C SER A 84 -0.18 -3.05 -6.43
N PRO A 85 1.17 -3.01 -6.47
CA PRO A 85 1.88 -2.70 -7.71
C PRO A 85 1.70 -3.80 -8.77
N LEU A 86 1.61 -5.07 -8.37
CA LEU A 86 1.31 -6.16 -9.29
C LEU A 86 -0.04 -5.97 -9.99
N LEU A 87 -1.09 -5.64 -9.23
CA LEU A 87 -2.43 -5.37 -9.77
C LEU A 87 -2.43 -4.18 -10.72
N VAL A 88 -1.76 -3.08 -10.37
CA VAL A 88 -1.69 -1.90 -11.25
C VAL A 88 -1.03 -2.26 -12.58
N VAL A 89 0.11 -2.96 -12.54
CA VAL A 89 0.80 -3.42 -13.75
C VAL A 89 -0.10 -4.35 -14.56
N TRP A 90 -0.77 -5.30 -13.92
CA TRP A 90 -1.68 -6.25 -14.58
C TRP A 90 -2.86 -5.56 -15.28
N VAL A 91 -3.50 -4.59 -14.60
CA VAL A 91 -4.60 -3.79 -15.16
C VAL A 91 -4.14 -2.98 -16.37
N GLU A 92 -2.94 -2.38 -16.31
CA GLU A 92 -2.38 -1.67 -17.45
C GLU A 92 -2.09 -2.59 -18.64
N PHE A 93 -1.59 -3.81 -18.39
CA PHE A 93 -1.40 -4.82 -19.43
C PHE A 93 -2.72 -5.20 -20.11
N TYR A 94 -3.79 -5.42 -19.34
CA TYR A 94 -5.11 -5.71 -19.89
C TYR A 94 -5.67 -4.55 -20.73
N LYS A 95 -5.51 -3.32 -20.25
CA LYS A 95 -5.97 -2.13 -20.97
C LYS A 95 -5.23 -1.97 -22.31
N LYS A 96 -3.91 -2.21 -22.34
CA LYS A 96 -3.12 -2.20 -23.58
C LYS A 96 -3.51 -3.31 -24.55
N LYS A 97 -3.92 -4.49 -24.06
CA LYS A 97 -4.38 -5.61 -24.90
C LYS A 97 -5.73 -5.28 -25.55
N LYS A 98 -6.66 -4.65 -24.81
CA LYS A 98 -7.99 -4.28 -25.32
C LYS A 98 -7.99 -3.16 -26.37
N ILE A 99 -6.99 -2.27 -26.36
CA ILE A 99 -6.88 -1.16 -27.34
C ILE A 99 -6.28 -1.64 -28.68
N ARG A 100 -5.68 -2.84 -28.72
CA ARG A 100 -5.03 -3.41 -29.91
C ARG A 100 -5.91 -4.43 -30.67
N VAL A 101 -7.14 -4.67 -30.21
CA VAL A 101 -8.15 -5.51 -30.85
C VAL A 101 -9.27 -4.60 -31.33
#